data_AF-A0A2W0B8X8-F1
#
_entry.id   AF-A0A2W0B8X8-F1
#
_cell.length_a   1.000
_cell.length_b   1.000
_cell.length_c   1.000
_cell.angle_alpha   90.00
_cell.angle_beta   90.00
_cell.angle_gamma   90.00
#
_symmetry.space_group_name_H-M   'P 1'
#
loop_
_entity.id
_entity.type
_entity.pdbx_description
1 polymer ?
#
loop_
_entity_poly.entity_id
_entity_poly.type
_entity_poly.pdbx_seq_one_letter_code
_entity_poly.pdbx_strand_id
1 'polypeptide(L)'
;MPSQIQLRSSSETKGFLRKYIFSTNHKTVGIQYFFLSLFAVVVGMALSWLMRIHVAWSGVRIFGLEHLSAAGAPGGVITPEYYLSLMTLHGTIMIFFVLTLAPQNALGNYFLPLQIGAEETAFPIVNMLSFWTTLVALLVLLATLFVGDGPPISGWTAYPPMSAVGKDAGPGLGTGQNLWIISVGIFCIASVLSSINFIATFMDMRCKGMALMRLPLTCWAWFITAIMSLLSFAVLLAAVLLLLLDRTAGTSFFVPANLLVSGKIEPHSGGSPLLWQHLFWFFGHPEVYITILPGFGIVSHVLSCFSRKPILGYKLVLGCMLAIGFLSFIVWGHHMFVSGMSPFSGFLFSIPTIVISLPATITTLLWLGTLWGGRLQFSTSMMFGLGFVSTFVAGGLGGILLAHPAVDSYLHATYFVVGHLHMVMGVSAIFAIFAAIYFWYPKMFGKMLNERLGLIHFGLTFIGVYCIFMPMHLLGFAGNPRRYAILSDDFLIRLIPLHQFITVAALITGAVQFLFLFNLFWSLYRGEPAPANPWSATSLEWETSSPPPIGNFRRQPIVNHGAYEYGETNIERDFVMQSDPESVRMKA
;
A
#
# COMPACT_ATOMS: atom_id res chain seq x y z
N MET A 1 -11.80 43.19 -1.21
CA MET A 1 -10.41 42.71 -1.44
C MET A 1 -10.29 41.33 -0.82
N PRO A 2 -9.83 40.29 -1.53
CA PRO A 2 -9.52 39.03 -0.86
C PRO A 2 -8.34 39.30 0.08
N SER A 3 -8.51 39.03 1.37
CA SER A 3 -7.45 39.16 2.36
C SER A 3 -6.23 38.36 1.90
N GLN A 4 -5.07 39.00 1.78
CA GLN A 4 -3.82 38.27 1.59
C GLN A 4 -3.66 37.33 2.79
N ILE A 5 -3.57 36.03 2.52
CA ILE A 5 -3.22 35.06 3.56
C ILE A 5 -1.77 35.37 3.94
N GLN A 6 -1.55 35.67 5.20
CA GLN A 6 -0.21 35.97 5.70
C GLN A 6 0.62 34.69 5.66
N LEU A 7 1.41 34.53 4.60
CA LEU A 7 2.35 33.41 4.45
C LEU A 7 3.32 33.45 5.62
N ARG A 8 3.14 32.54 6.58
CA ARG A 8 4.10 32.41 7.69
C ARG A 8 5.45 32.01 7.10
N SER A 9 6.47 32.82 7.35
CA SER A 9 7.84 32.48 6.98
C SER A 9 8.26 31.20 7.72
N SER A 10 9.07 30.34 7.08
CA SER A 10 9.58 29.12 7.72
C SER A 10 10.48 29.37 8.95
N SER A 11 10.75 30.64 9.27
CA SER A 11 11.45 31.14 10.44
C SER A 11 10.55 31.40 11.66
N GLU A 12 9.22 31.35 11.54
CA GLU A 12 8.31 31.66 12.68
C GLU A 12 8.07 30.48 13.62
N THR A 13 8.38 29.23 13.23
CA THR A 13 8.39 28.08 14.14
C THR A 13 9.71 28.03 14.90
N LYS A 14 9.73 28.64 16.10
CA LYS A 14 10.88 28.57 17.02
C LYS A 14 11.19 27.11 17.38
N GLY A 15 12.33 26.60 16.91
CA GLY A 15 12.95 25.32 17.31
C GLY A 15 12.86 24.17 16.29
N PHE A 16 13.98 23.45 16.09
CA PHE A 16 14.09 22.26 15.20
C PHE A 16 13.02 21.20 15.51
N LEU A 17 12.78 20.92 16.81
CA LEU A 17 11.79 19.94 17.26
C LEU A 17 10.38 20.28 16.78
N ARG A 18 9.95 21.54 16.90
CA ARG A 18 8.61 21.96 16.47
C ARG A 18 8.48 21.99 14.93
N LYS A 19 9.58 22.23 14.23
CA LYS A 19 9.59 22.33 12.76
C LYS A 19 9.60 20.96 12.06
N TYR A 20 10.32 19.98 12.60
CA TYR A 20 10.56 18.70 11.91
C TYR A 20 10.11 17.45 12.67
N ILE A 21 9.93 17.53 14.00
CA ILE A 21 9.53 16.37 14.82
C ILE A 21 8.03 16.50 15.16
N PHE A 22 7.66 17.52 15.93
CA PHE A 22 6.27 17.79 16.33
C PHE A 22 5.64 18.87 15.45
N SER A 23 5.79 18.72 14.13
CA SER A 23 5.21 19.63 13.15
C SER A 23 3.76 19.27 12.87
N THR A 24 2.88 20.26 12.92
CA THR A 24 1.48 20.10 12.52
C THR A 24 1.27 20.36 11.03
N ASN A 25 2.33 20.65 10.27
CA ASN A 25 2.19 20.94 8.85
C ASN A 25 2.02 19.66 8.03
N HIS A 26 0.93 19.54 7.26
CA HIS A 26 0.62 18.34 6.47
C HIS A 26 1.74 17.91 5.51
N LYS A 27 2.50 18.86 4.93
CA LYS A 27 3.64 18.53 4.05
C LYS A 27 4.78 17.87 4.83
N THR A 28 5.04 18.36 6.05
CA THR A 28 6.07 17.76 6.91
C THR A 28 5.64 16.37 7.36
N VAL A 29 4.40 16.21 7.81
CA VAL A 29 3.83 14.90 8.19
C VAL A 29 3.83 13.93 7.00
N GLY A 30 3.48 14.40 5.80
CA GLY A 30 3.57 13.60 4.57
C GLY A 30 4.99 13.13 4.26
N ILE A 31 6.00 13.99 4.40
CA ILE A 31 7.42 13.63 4.24
C ILE A 31 7.87 12.65 5.34
N GLN A 32 7.42 12.81 6.58
CA GLN A 32 7.71 11.89 7.67
C GLN A 32 7.16 10.48 7.36
N TYR A 33 5.90 10.38 6.91
CA TYR A 33 5.32 9.12 6.44
C TYR A 33 6.05 8.54 5.22
N PHE A 34 6.52 9.40 4.30
CA PHE A 34 7.32 8.98 3.15
C PHE A 34 8.61 8.26 3.59
N PHE A 35 9.38 8.87 4.50
CA PHE A 35 10.61 8.25 5.00
C PHE A 35 10.35 7.03 5.90
N LEU A 36 9.27 7.03 6.68
CA LEU A 36 8.85 5.86 7.45
C LEU A 36 8.55 4.68 6.53
N SER A 37 7.80 4.91 5.45
CA SER A 37 7.47 3.90 4.44
C SER A 37 8.71 3.44 3.66
N LEU A 38 9.64 4.37 3.37
CA LEU A 38 10.91 4.08 2.70
C LEU A 38 11.81 3.17 3.56
N PHE A 39 11.87 3.43 4.87
CA PHE A 39 12.56 2.55 5.81
C PHE A 39 11.88 1.18 5.89
N ALA A 40 10.55 1.15 6.05
CA ALA A 40 9.77 -0.07 6.12
C ALA A 40 9.94 -0.95 4.87
N VAL A 41 9.93 -0.38 3.66
CA VAL A 41 10.09 -1.17 2.43
C VAL A 41 11.51 -1.74 2.29
N VAL A 42 12.54 -1.03 2.73
CA VAL A 42 13.92 -1.56 2.75
C VAL A 42 14.02 -2.75 3.70
N VAL A 43 13.44 -2.65 4.90
CA VAL A 43 13.37 -3.77 5.84
C VAL A 43 12.57 -4.93 5.23
N GLY A 44 11.40 -4.67 4.66
CA GLY A 44 10.55 -5.68 4.01
C GLY A 44 11.27 -6.41 2.86
N MET A 45 12.04 -5.69 2.05
CA MET A 45 12.86 -6.28 0.99
C MET A 45 13.98 -7.16 1.53
N ALA A 46 14.69 -6.72 2.57
CA ALA A 46 15.74 -7.51 3.21
C ALA A 46 15.17 -8.83 3.78
N LEU A 47 14.02 -8.78 4.45
CA LEU A 47 13.32 -9.98 4.93
C LEU A 47 12.93 -10.91 3.77
N SER A 48 12.44 -10.34 2.65
CA SER A 48 12.12 -11.12 1.45
C SER A 48 13.33 -11.84 0.86
N TRP A 49 14.47 -11.16 0.77
CA TRP A 49 15.72 -11.77 0.30
C TRP A 49 16.16 -12.93 1.18
N LEU A 50 16.12 -12.78 2.51
CA LEU A 50 16.45 -13.87 3.43
C LEU A 50 15.53 -15.08 3.22
N MET A 51 14.22 -14.87 3.07
CA MET A 51 13.27 -15.95 2.76
C MET A 51 13.57 -16.63 1.43
N ARG A 52 13.81 -15.84 0.37
CA ARG A 52 14.06 -16.36 -0.99
C ARG A 52 15.35 -17.16 -1.06
N ILE A 53 16.41 -16.70 -0.38
CA ILE A 53 17.69 -17.41 -0.27
C ILE A 53 17.48 -18.75 0.44
N HIS A 54 16.76 -18.76 1.56
CA HIS A 54 16.49 -19.99 2.32
C HIS A 54 15.74 -21.04 1.49
N VAL A 55 14.68 -20.65 0.77
CA VAL A 55 13.87 -21.59 -0.03
C VAL A 55 14.64 -22.13 -1.24
N ALA A 56 15.51 -21.32 -1.86
CA ALA A 56 16.29 -21.74 -3.03
C ALA A 56 17.49 -22.63 -2.68
N TRP A 57 18.11 -22.38 -1.51
CA TRP A 57 19.30 -23.09 -1.03
C TRP A 57 19.18 -23.34 0.47
N SER A 58 18.32 -24.30 0.82
CA SER A 58 18.12 -24.71 2.21
C SER A 58 19.43 -25.26 2.79
N GLY A 59 19.95 -24.61 3.83
CA GLY A 59 21.22 -24.95 4.47
C GLY A 59 22.40 -24.03 4.11
N VAL A 60 22.23 -23.04 3.23
CA VAL A 60 23.28 -22.06 2.98
C VAL A 60 23.52 -21.19 4.23
N ARG A 61 24.79 -21.01 4.59
CA ARG A 61 25.19 -20.09 5.66
C ARG A 61 25.18 -18.66 5.13
N ILE A 62 24.44 -17.79 5.79
CA ILE A 62 24.43 -16.34 5.57
C ILE A 62 25.30 -15.69 6.64
N PHE A 63 26.46 -15.19 6.24
CA PHE A 63 27.44 -14.60 7.16
C PHE A 63 26.86 -13.41 7.94
N GLY A 64 27.00 -13.45 9.26
CA GLY A 64 26.60 -12.38 10.17
C GLY A 64 25.14 -12.47 10.62
N LEU A 65 24.33 -13.35 10.03
CA LEU A 65 22.95 -13.55 10.44
C LEU A 65 22.86 -14.17 11.85
N GLU A 66 23.86 -14.97 12.23
CA GLU A 66 24.01 -15.50 13.59
C GLU A 66 24.13 -14.41 14.66
N HIS A 67 24.63 -13.22 14.30
CA HIS A 67 24.74 -12.08 15.22
C HIS A 67 23.44 -11.27 15.31
N LEU A 68 22.63 -11.28 14.25
CA LEU A 68 21.34 -10.60 14.21
C LEU A 68 20.24 -11.43 14.86
N SER A 69 20.30 -12.76 14.74
CA SER A 69 19.36 -13.69 15.35
C SER A 69 20.06 -15.02 15.66
N ALA A 70 20.69 -15.10 16.83
CA ALA A 70 21.39 -16.32 17.26
C ALA A 70 20.46 -17.53 17.37
N ALA A 71 19.21 -17.30 17.82
CA ALA A 71 18.20 -18.35 17.95
C ALA A 71 17.57 -18.73 16.59
N GLY A 72 17.35 -17.75 15.71
CA GLY A 72 16.68 -18.00 14.42
C GLY A 72 17.60 -18.41 13.28
N ALA A 73 18.90 -18.13 13.40
CA ALA A 73 19.90 -18.52 12.42
C ALA A 73 21.20 -19.04 13.09
N PRO A 74 21.14 -20.14 13.85
CA PRO A 74 22.32 -20.70 14.50
C PRO A 74 23.38 -21.07 13.44
N GLY A 75 24.62 -20.61 13.64
CA GLY A 75 25.70 -20.78 12.66
C GLY A 75 25.48 -20.08 11.32
N GLY A 76 24.51 -19.16 11.23
CA GLY A 76 24.14 -18.42 10.03
C GLY A 76 23.15 -19.16 9.12
N VAL A 77 22.56 -20.27 9.58
CA VAL A 77 21.57 -21.05 8.81
C VAL A 77 20.18 -20.83 9.38
N ILE A 78 19.27 -20.29 8.57
CA ILE A 78 17.87 -19.98 8.96
C ILE A 78 17.13 -21.27 9.37
N THR A 79 16.50 -21.28 10.55
CA THR A 79 15.61 -22.38 10.99
C THR A 79 14.22 -22.27 10.35
N PRO A 80 13.44 -23.36 10.29
CA PRO A 80 12.07 -23.32 9.79
C PRO A 80 11.17 -22.30 10.51
N GLU A 81 11.32 -22.18 11.83
CA GLU A 81 10.55 -21.25 12.64
C GLU A 81 10.93 -19.80 12.30
N TYR A 82 12.23 -19.53 12.15
CA TYR A 82 12.68 -18.20 11.76
C TYR A 82 12.24 -17.83 10.34
N TYR A 83 12.21 -18.77 9.40
CA TYR A 83 11.61 -18.55 8.08
C TYR A 83 10.14 -18.09 8.18
N LEU A 84 9.34 -18.74 9.05
CA LEU A 84 7.97 -18.32 9.31
C LEU A 84 7.91 -16.94 9.99
N SER A 85 8.85 -16.63 10.89
CA SER A 85 8.98 -15.29 11.48
C SER A 85 9.26 -14.22 10.41
N LEU A 86 10.23 -14.47 9.52
CA LEU A 86 10.58 -13.56 8.43
C LEU A 86 9.38 -13.32 7.52
N MET A 87 8.61 -14.36 7.21
CA MET A 87 7.39 -14.24 6.40
C MET A 87 6.29 -13.44 7.11
N THR A 88 6.11 -13.68 8.39
CA THR A 88 5.13 -12.95 9.21
C THR A 88 5.47 -11.46 9.22
N LEU A 89 6.72 -11.12 9.52
CA LEU A 89 7.19 -9.73 9.54
C LEU A 89 7.17 -9.08 8.16
N HIS A 90 7.61 -9.78 7.11
CA HIS A 90 7.56 -9.26 5.74
C HIS A 90 6.13 -8.88 5.35
N GLY A 91 5.18 -9.79 5.52
CA GLY A 91 3.78 -9.52 5.18
C GLY A 91 3.20 -8.36 5.98
N THR A 92 3.43 -8.32 7.30
CA THR A 92 2.93 -7.24 8.16
C THR A 92 3.57 -5.89 7.80
N ILE A 93 4.89 -5.83 7.60
CA ILE A 93 5.59 -4.59 7.26
C ILE A 93 5.12 -4.06 5.90
N MET A 94 5.05 -4.93 4.89
CA MET A 94 4.67 -4.50 3.55
C MET A 94 3.23 -4.01 3.48
N ILE A 95 2.28 -4.72 4.10
CA ILE A 95 0.87 -4.32 4.03
C ILE A 95 0.66 -3.04 4.85
N PHE A 96 0.90 -3.08 6.16
CA PHE A 96 0.53 -2.00 7.05
C PHE A 96 1.46 -0.79 6.93
N PHE A 97 2.78 -1.00 6.82
CA PHE A 97 3.77 0.09 6.93
C PHE A 97 4.33 0.60 5.60
N VAL A 98 3.97 -0.04 4.48
CA VAL A 98 4.35 0.42 3.13
C VAL A 98 3.10 0.71 2.29
N LEU A 99 2.27 -0.29 2.06
CA LEU A 99 1.15 -0.22 1.13
C LEU A 99 -0.04 0.58 1.65
N THR A 100 -0.27 0.62 2.97
CA THR A 100 -1.24 1.57 3.56
C THR A 100 -0.63 2.98 3.63
N LEU A 101 0.62 3.09 4.11
CA LEU A 101 1.20 4.40 4.48
C LEU A 101 1.66 5.24 3.28
N ALA A 102 2.43 4.69 2.35
CA ALA A 102 2.99 5.49 1.27
C ALA A 102 1.91 6.14 0.37
N PRO A 103 0.93 5.39 -0.14
CA PRO A 103 -0.01 5.96 -1.11
C PRO A 103 -1.09 6.84 -0.47
N GLN A 104 -1.49 6.57 0.78
CA GLN A 104 -2.49 7.36 1.52
C GLN A 104 -1.84 8.35 2.48
N ASN A 105 -1.12 7.88 3.50
CA ASN A 105 -0.63 8.73 4.58
C ASN A 105 0.55 9.62 4.20
N ALA A 106 1.41 9.21 3.26
CA ALA A 106 2.50 10.08 2.78
C ALA A 106 2.00 11.02 1.69
N LEU A 107 1.57 10.45 0.56
CA LEU A 107 1.14 11.22 -0.60
C LEU A 107 -0.17 11.98 -0.35
N GLY A 108 -1.18 11.35 0.23
CA GLY A 108 -2.45 12.00 0.52
C GLY A 108 -2.32 13.16 1.51
N ASN A 109 -1.51 13.03 2.56
CA ASN A 109 -1.30 14.16 3.50
C ASN A 109 -0.64 15.33 2.79
N TYR A 110 0.34 15.05 1.94
CA TYR A 110 1.04 16.11 1.22
C TYR A 110 0.12 16.79 0.21
N PHE A 111 -0.59 16.02 -0.60
CA PHE A 111 -1.24 16.50 -1.82
C PHE A 111 -2.73 16.78 -1.69
N LEU A 112 -3.48 16.13 -0.79
CA LEU A 112 -4.92 16.38 -0.65
C LEU A 112 -5.19 17.87 -0.34
N PRO A 113 -4.56 18.51 0.66
CA PRO A 113 -4.79 19.93 0.93
C PRO A 113 -4.38 20.82 -0.25
N LEU A 114 -3.29 20.50 -0.96
CA LEU A 114 -2.86 21.24 -2.14
C LEU A 114 -3.91 21.14 -3.27
N GLN A 115 -4.40 19.94 -3.56
CA GLN A 115 -5.33 19.69 -4.67
C GLN A 115 -6.74 20.24 -4.42
N ILE A 116 -7.14 20.41 -3.16
CA ILE A 116 -8.42 21.05 -2.81
C ILE A 116 -8.31 22.55 -2.53
N GLY A 117 -7.10 23.10 -2.61
CA GLY A 117 -6.83 24.52 -2.35
C GLY A 117 -6.91 24.91 -0.88
N ALA A 118 -6.72 23.98 0.06
CA ALA A 118 -6.69 24.24 1.50
C ALA A 118 -5.30 24.63 1.99
N GLU A 119 -5.22 25.38 3.10
CA GLU A 119 -3.94 25.76 3.72
C GLU A 119 -3.31 24.61 4.55
N GLU A 120 -4.14 23.74 5.10
CA GLU A 120 -3.77 22.69 6.05
C GLU A 120 -4.85 21.58 6.08
N THR A 121 -4.62 20.49 6.82
CA THR A 121 -5.67 19.50 7.15
C THR A 121 -6.66 20.00 8.23
N ALA A 122 -7.82 19.34 8.35
CA ALA A 122 -8.90 19.73 9.27
C ALA A 122 -8.49 19.65 10.75
N PHE A 123 -7.72 18.62 11.11
CA PHE A 123 -7.23 18.38 12.46
C PHE A 123 -5.70 18.22 12.44
N PRO A 124 -4.92 19.33 12.39
CA PRO A 124 -3.47 19.27 12.21
C PRO A 124 -2.74 18.54 13.35
N ILE A 125 -3.25 18.65 14.58
CA ILE A 125 -2.70 17.95 15.76
C ILE A 125 -2.98 16.45 15.68
N VAL A 126 -4.20 16.06 15.33
CA VAL A 126 -4.57 14.65 15.13
C VAL A 126 -3.69 14.06 14.03
N ASN A 127 -3.46 14.80 12.94
CA ASN A 127 -2.58 14.35 11.86
C ASN A 127 -1.16 14.00 12.34
N MET A 128 -0.56 14.91 13.12
CA MET A 128 0.76 14.70 13.71
C MET A 128 0.76 13.51 14.68
N LEU A 129 -0.27 13.40 15.54
CA LEU A 129 -0.40 12.28 16.49
C LEU A 129 -0.58 10.93 15.79
N SER A 130 -1.32 10.88 14.69
CA SER A 130 -1.44 9.68 13.85
C SER A 130 -0.07 9.20 13.38
N PHE A 131 0.80 10.10 12.90
CA PHE A 131 2.16 9.74 12.50
C PHE A 131 2.98 9.12 13.64
N TRP A 132 3.01 9.79 14.80
CA TRP A 132 3.78 9.28 15.95
C TRP A 132 3.24 7.95 16.46
N THR A 133 1.92 7.78 16.45
CA THR A 133 1.27 6.52 16.83
C THR A 133 1.65 5.40 15.84
N THR A 134 1.68 5.68 14.53
CA THR A 134 2.18 4.73 13.52
C THR A 134 3.66 4.38 13.73
N LEU A 135 4.52 5.35 14.04
CA LEU A 135 5.93 5.09 14.34
C LEU A 135 6.08 4.16 15.55
N VAL A 136 5.32 4.41 16.62
CA VAL A 136 5.32 3.54 17.81
C VAL A 136 4.88 2.12 17.43
N ALA A 137 3.84 1.96 16.61
CA ALA A 137 3.44 0.64 16.11
C ALA A 137 4.59 -0.08 15.41
N LEU A 138 5.30 0.60 14.49
CA LEU A 138 6.45 0.00 13.79
C LEU A 138 7.57 -0.39 14.76
N LEU A 139 7.89 0.47 15.73
CA LEU A 139 8.94 0.19 16.72
C LEU A 139 8.58 -1.01 17.60
N VAL A 140 7.31 -1.14 18.01
CA VAL A 140 6.81 -2.32 18.74
C VAL A 140 6.92 -3.58 17.89
N LEU A 141 6.59 -3.50 16.59
CA LEU A 141 6.77 -4.64 15.68
C LEU A 141 8.24 -5.05 15.55
N LEU A 142 9.15 -4.09 15.37
CA LEU A 142 10.58 -4.37 15.25
C LEU A 142 11.19 -4.87 16.57
N ALA A 143 10.62 -4.49 17.71
CA ALA A 143 11.02 -5.01 19.01
C ALA A 143 10.84 -6.54 19.11
N THR A 144 9.96 -7.15 18.31
CA THR A 144 9.79 -8.61 18.24
C THR A 144 11.06 -9.34 17.78
N LEU A 145 11.99 -8.67 17.10
CA LEU A 145 13.27 -9.25 16.70
C LEU A 145 14.22 -9.47 17.89
N PHE A 146 13.96 -8.80 19.02
CA PHE A 146 14.87 -8.75 20.17
C PHE A 146 14.31 -9.46 21.42
N VAL A 147 13.13 -10.07 21.35
CA VAL A 147 12.55 -10.82 22.48
C VAL A 147 13.09 -12.25 22.52
N GLY A 148 13.22 -12.80 23.73
CA GLY A 148 13.88 -14.09 23.95
C GLY A 148 13.17 -15.30 23.32
N ASP A 149 11.86 -15.24 23.11
CA ASP A 149 11.09 -16.29 22.43
C ASP A 149 11.07 -16.12 20.90
N GLY A 150 11.65 -15.04 20.37
CA GLY A 150 11.71 -14.73 18.95
C GLY A 150 10.46 -14.04 18.38
N PRO A 151 10.47 -13.67 17.09
CA PRO A 151 9.37 -12.96 16.45
C PRO A 151 8.19 -13.88 16.13
N PRO A 152 6.97 -13.34 15.94
CA PRO A 152 5.75 -14.13 15.68
C PRO A 152 5.87 -15.02 14.44
N ILE A 153 5.34 -16.25 14.49
CA ILE A 153 5.41 -17.24 13.40
C ILE A 153 4.06 -17.56 12.73
N SER A 154 2.97 -16.90 13.16
CA SER A 154 1.60 -17.25 12.72
C SER A 154 1.20 -16.72 11.33
N GLY A 155 2.15 -16.15 10.57
CA GLY A 155 1.87 -15.38 9.37
C GLY A 155 1.20 -14.03 9.67
N TRP A 156 1.20 -13.11 8.70
CA TRP A 156 0.56 -11.78 8.85
C TRP A 156 -0.95 -11.86 9.13
N THR A 157 -1.56 -13.01 8.88
CA THR A 157 -2.99 -13.28 9.13
C THR A 157 -3.27 -13.74 10.56
N ALA A 158 -2.23 -14.15 11.31
CA ALA A 158 -2.28 -14.55 12.72
C ALA A 158 -3.49 -15.41 13.12
N TYR A 159 -3.70 -16.53 12.44
CA TYR A 159 -4.87 -17.38 12.66
C TYR A 159 -4.83 -18.10 14.02
N PRO A 160 -5.91 -18.04 14.81
CA PRO A 160 -6.19 -19.00 15.88
C PRO A 160 -6.46 -20.41 15.30
N PRO A 161 -6.23 -21.47 16.09
CA PRO A 161 -5.81 -21.43 17.47
C PRO A 161 -4.32 -21.08 17.69
N MET A 162 -3.48 -21.21 16.66
CA MET A 162 -2.03 -21.03 16.77
C MET A 162 -1.65 -19.67 17.39
N SER A 163 -2.26 -18.57 16.94
CA SER A 163 -1.96 -17.24 17.48
C SER A 163 -2.57 -16.95 18.85
N ALA A 164 -3.46 -17.80 19.39
CA ALA A 164 -4.23 -17.52 20.60
C ALA A 164 -3.73 -18.26 21.85
N VAL A 165 -3.07 -19.40 21.70
CA VAL A 165 -2.71 -20.32 22.81
C VAL A 165 -1.30 -20.07 23.39
N GLY A 166 -0.73 -18.89 23.16
CA GLY A 166 0.53 -18.50 23.77
C GLY A 166 1.72 -19.42 23.43
N LYS A 167 2.55 -19.67 24.44
CA LYS A 167 3.81 -20.44 24.32
C LYS A 167 3.59 -21.92 23.99
N ASP A 168 2.40 -22.46 24.27
CA ASP A 168 2.12 -23.88 24.05
C ASP A 168 2.07 -24.24 22.55
N ALA A 169 1.82 -23.26 21.65
CA ALA A 169 1.86 -23.47 20.20
C ALA A 169 3.27 -23.42 19.57
N GLY A 170 4.30 -22.97 20.29
CA GLY A 170 5.69 -22.99 19.81
C GLY A 170 6.45 -21.67 19.99
N PRO A 171 7.70 -21.61 19.49
CA PRO A 171 8.56 -20.43 19.59
C PRO A 171 7.94 -19.24 18.83
N GLY A 172 8.17 -18.03 19.32
CA GLY A 172 7.61 -16.79 18.79
C GLY A 172 6.13 -16.55 19.13
N LEU A 173 5.43 -17.56 19.68
CA LEU A 173 4.00 -17.47 20.00
C LEU A 173 3.71 -17.01 21.43
N GLY A 174 4.74 -16.67 22.21
CA GLY A 174 4.61 -16.04 23.52
C GLY A 174 4.61 -14.50 23.43
N THR A 175 5.69 -13.87 23.88
CA THR A 175 5.85 -12.42 23.89
C THR A 175 5.93 -11.85 22.47
N GLY A 176 6.57 -12.57 21.52
CA GLY A 176 6.65 -12.14 20.11
C GLY A 176 5.26 -11.91 19.50
N GLN A 177 4.34 -12.86 19.66
CA GLN A 177 2.96 -12.73 19.20
C GLN A 177 2.18 -11.66 19.96
N ASN A 178 2.40 -11.47 21.27
CA ASN A 178 1.77 -10.37 22.02
C ASN A 178 2.17 -8.99 21.46
N LEU A 179 3.46 -8.79 21.22
CA LEU A 179 3.97 -7.54 20.65
C LEU A 179 3.44 -7.30 19.23
N TRP A 180 3.30 -8.35 18.42
CA TRP A 180 2.65 -8.24 17.10
C TRP A 180 1.21 -7.74 17.22
N ILE A 181 0.42 -8.34 18.11
CA ILE A 181 -0.99 -7.97 18.36
C ILE A 181 -1.07 -6.51 18.84
N ILE A 182 -0.22 -6.11 19.79
CA ILE A 182 -0.14 -4.75 20.31
C ILE A 182 0.25 -3.75 19.22
N SER A 183 1.26 -4.08 18.41
CA SER A 183 1.69 -3.26 17.27
C SER A 183 0.52 -3.01 16.31
N VAL A 184 -0.17 -4.08 15.89
CA VAL A 184 -1.32 -3.96 14.97
C VAL A 184 -2.45 -3.14 15.61
N GLY A 185 -2.74 -3.33 16.90
CA GLY A 185 -3.72 -2.52 17.62
C GLY A 185 -3.38 -1.02 17.64
N ILE A 186 -2.12 -0.67 17.93
CA ILE A 186 -1.64 0.73 17.88
C ILE A 186 -1.75 1.28 16.45
N PHE A 187 -1.40 0.48 15.44
CA PHE A 187 -1.56 0.86 14.04
C PHE A 187 -3.03 1.16 13.68
N CYS A 188 -3.98 0.32 14.10
CA CYS A 188 -5.40 0.54 13.86
C CYS A 188 -5.88 1.88 14.45
N ILE A 189 -5.43 2.23 15.66
CA ILE A 189 -5.76 3.53 16.29
C ILE A 189 -5.24 4.68 15.42
N ALA A 190 -3.98 4.60 14.97
CA ALA A 190 -3.39 5.62 14.09
C ALA A 190 -4.18 5.75 12.77
N SER A 191 -4.58 4.63 12.17
CA SER A 191 -5.35 4.61 10.92
C SER A 191 -6.73 5.23 11.08
N VAL A 192 -7.45 4.93 12.16
CA VAL A 192 -8.76 5.55 12.44
C VAL A 192 -8.64 7.07 12.60
N LEU A 193 -7.66 7.54 13.36
CA LEU A 193 -7.40 8.97 13.55
C LEU A 193 -7.07 9.67 12.22
N SER A 194 -6.21 9.04 11.40
CA SER A 194 -5.89 9.54 10.07
C SER A 194 -7.12 9.60 9.17
N SER A 195 -7.93 8.55 9.11
CA SER A 195 -9.15 8.50 8.29
C SER A 195 -10.12 9.62 8.59
N ILE A 196 -10.40 9.88 9.88
CA ILE A 196 -11.29 10.98 10.30
C ILE A 196 -10.77 12.32 9.77
N ASN A 197 -9.46 12.55 9.88
CA ASN A 197 -8.84 13.78 9.39
C ASN A 197 -8.95 13.93 7.86
N PHE A 198 -8.69 12.87 7.10
CA PHE A 198 -8.84 12.88 5.64
C PHE A 198 -10.28 13.17 5.20
N ILE A 199 -11.27 12.53 5.85
CA ILE A 199 -12.69 12.72 5.56
C ILE A 199 -13.10 14.17 5.81
N ALA A 200 -12.78 14.72 6.99
CA ALA A 200 -13.11 16.10 7.33
C ALA A 200 -12.40 17.11 6.41
N THR A 201 -11.12 16.88 6.11
CA THR A 201 -10.34 17.74 5.19
C THR A 201 -10.98 17.77 3.80
N PHE A 202 -11.35 16.62 3.26
CA PHE A 202 -11.98 16.53 1.93
C PHE A 202 -13.35 17.21 1.88
N MET A 203 -14.17 17.07 2.93
CA MET A 203 -15.55 17.55 2.93
C MET A 203 -15.65 19.06 3.15
N ASP A 204 -14.88 19.60 4.11
CA ASP A 204 -15.14 20.93 4.66
C ASP A 204 -14.11 22.00 4.25
N MET A 205 -12.95 21.61 3.72
CA MET A 205 -11.84 22.55 3.49
C MET A 205 -11.60 22.93 2.02
N ARG A 206 -12.48 22.53 1.11
CA ARG A 206 -12.35 22.84 -0.32
C ARG A 206 -12.42 24.35 -0.58
N CYS A 207 -11.57 24.84 -1.48
CA CYS A 207 -11.58 26.25 -1.87
C CYS A 207 -12.83 26.63 -2.67
N LYS A 208 -13.07 27.93 -2.83
CA LYS A 208 -14.22 28.45 -3.59
C LYS A 208 -14.19 27.94 -5.03
N GLY A 209 -15.36 27.49 -5.52
CA GLY A 209 -15.52 26.99 -6.89
C GLY A 209 -15.11 25.53 -7.09
N MET A 210 -14.51 24.88 -6.09
CA MET A 210 -14.17 23.46 -6.09
C MET A 210 -15.40 22.59 -5.82
N ALA A 211 -16.27 22.46 -6.83
CA ALA A 211 -17.38 21.51 -6.79
C ALA A 211 -16.87 20.07 -6.76
N LEU A 212 -17.68 19.14 -6.24
CA LEU A 212 -17.34 17.71 -6.12
C LEU A 212 -16.89 17.07 -7.46
N MET A 213 -17.50 17.50 -8.57
CA MET A 213 -17.19 16.99 -9.91
C MET A 213 -16.00 17.69 -10.59
N ARG A 214 -15.37 18.67 -9.93
CA ARG A 214 -14.15 19.35 -10.39
C ARG A 214 -12.89 18.85 -9.68
N LEU A 215 -13.05 18.00 -8.66
CA LEU A 215 -11.91 17.45 -7.91
C LEU A 215 -11.05 16.53 -8.79
N PRO A 216 -9.73 16.48 -8.57
CA PRO A 216 -8.91 15.39 -9.11
C PRO A 216 -9.38 14.01 -8.62
N LEU A 217 -9.22 12.98 -9.44
CA LEU A 217 -9.54 11.59 -9.06
C LEU A 217 -8.65 11.07 -7.92
N THR A 218 -7.46 11.65 -7.71
CA THR A 218 -6.60 11.41 -6.53
C THR A 218 -7.30 11.81 -5.23
N CYS A 219 -7.97 12.96 -5.19
CA CYS A 219 -8.74 13.39 -4.01
C CYS A 219 -9.89 12.42 -3.71
N TRP A 220 -10.61 11.98 -4.74
CA TRP A 220 -11.67 10.98 -4.60
C TRP A 220 -11.12 9.63 -4.12
N ALA A 221 -9.97 9.20 -4.65
CA ALA A 221 -9.32 7.97 -4.21
C ALA A 221 -9.02 8.02 -2.71
N TRP A 222 -8.33 9.06 -2.25
CA TRP A 222 -7.98 9.20 -0.84
C TRP A 222 -9.20 9.34 0.07
N PHE A 223 -10.29 9.97 -0.41
CA PHE A 223 -11.54 10.05 0.34
C PHE A 223 -12.22 8.69 0.51
N ILE A 224 -12.36 7.92 -0.58
CA ILE A 224 -12.94 6.58 -0.55
C ILE A 224 -12.09 5.66 0.33
N THR A 225 -10.77 5.68 0.15
CA THR A 225 -9.82 4.94 0.98
C THR A 225 -9.93 5.31 2.46
N ALA A 226 -10.13 6.59 2.79
CA ALA A 226 -10.28 7.03 4.18
C ALA A 226 -11.57 6.48 4.83
N ILE A 227 -12.70 6.46 4.08
CA ILE A 227 -13.96 5.85 4.54
C ILE A 227 -13.76 4.36 4.79
N MET A 228 -13.19 3.65 3.82
CA MET A 228 -12.93 2.22 3.96
C MET A 228 -12.04 1.93 5.17
N SER A 229 -10.95 2.68 5.30
CA SER A 229 -10.01 2.55 6.42
C SER A 229 -10.69 2.78 7.76
N LEU A 230 -11.57 3.79 7.87
CA LEU A 230 -12.31 4.07 9.10
C LEU A 230 -13.14 2.85 9.56
N LEU A 231 -13.86 2.23 8.63
CA LEU A 231 -14.74 1.10 8.91
C LEU A 231 -13.95 -0.20 9.16
N SER A 232 -12.93 -0.47 8.35
CA SER A 232 -12.18 -1.73 8.37
C SER A 232 -11.21 -1.82 9.54
N PHE A 233 -10.44 -0.76 9.82
CA PHE A 233 -9.47 -0.79 10.92
C PHE A 233 -10.13 -0.82 12.30
N ALA A 234 -11.36 -0.29 12.43
CA ALA A 234 -12.14 -0.41 13.67
C ALA A 234 -12.48 -1.88 13.99
N VAL A 235 -12.83 -2.69 12.97
CA VAL A 235 -13.10 -4.12 13.14
C VAL A 235 -11.82 -4.89 13.46
N LEU A 236 -10.71 -4.59 12.77
CA LEU A 236 -9.43 -5.21 13.10
C LEU A 236 -8.98 -4.89 14.52
N LEU A 237 -9.15 -3.64 14.97
CA LEU A 237 -8.83 -3.23 16.34
C LEU A 237 -9.58 -4.09 17.37
N ALA A 238 -10.89 -4.27 17.17
CA ALA A 238 -11.67 -5.15 18.02
C ALA A 238 -11.13 -6.59 17.98
N ALA A 239 -10.88 -7.14 16.80
CA ALA A 239 -10.38 -8.51 16.65
C ALA A 239 -9.05 -8.74 17.38
N VAL A 240 -8.06 -7.85 17.20
CA VAL A 240 -6.76 -7.98 17.86
C VAL A 240 -6.84 -7.78 19.38
N LEU A 241 -7.76 -6.93 19.87
CA LEU A 241 -8.02 -6.79 21.30
C LEU A 241 -8.62 -8.07 21.89
N LEU A 242 -9.63 -8.67 21.22
CA LEU A 242 -10.19 -9.96 21.64
C LEU A 242 -9.12 -11.06 21.66
N LEU A 243 -8.22 -11.07 20.68
CA LEU A 243 -7.14 -12.05 20.62
C LEU A 243 -6.11 -11.83 21.74
N LEU A 244 -5.84 -10.57 22.08
CA LEU A 244 -4.97 -10.23 23.21
C LEU A 244 -5.61 -10.68 24.54
N LEU A 245 -6.92 -10.51 24.69
CA LEU A 245 -7.66 -10.93 25.88
C LEU A 245 -7.65 -12.46 26.04
N ASP A 246 -7.78 -13.23 24.95
CA ASP A 246 -7.64 -14.69 25.01
C ASP A 246 -6.26 -15.08 25.55
N ARG A 247 -5.22 -14.33 25.18
CA ARG A 247 -3.84 -14.60 25.56
C ARG A 247 -3.44 -14.11 26.96
N THR A 248 -4.11 -13.10 27.49
CA THR A 248 -3.64 -12.36 28.69
C THR A 248 -4.65 -12.25 29.81
N ALA A 249 -5.95 -12.31 29.49
CA ALA A 249 -7.05 -12.14 30.44
C ALA A 249 -7.90 -13.41 30.60
N GLY A 250 -7.55 -14.51 29.92
CA GLY A 250 -8.24 -15.80 30.04
C GLY A 250 -9.63 -15.83 29.41
N THR A 251 -9.91 -14.92 28.46
CA THR A 251 -11.14 -15.01 27.65
C THR A 251 -11.02 -16.17 26.65
N SER A 252 -12.11 -16.48 25.95
CA SER A 252 -12.14 -17.58 25.00
C SER A 252 -12.99 -17.25 23.77
N PHE A 253 -12.62 -16.20 23.03
CA PHE A 253 -13.31 -15.79 21.80
C PHE A 253 -12.96 -16.71 20.63
N PHE A 254 -11.69 -17.11 20.51
CA PHE A 254 -11.17 -17.82 19.33
C PHE A 254 -10.66 -19.23 19.63
N VAL A 255 -10.57 -19.62 20.90
CA VAL A 255 -10.09 -20.94 21.31
C VAL A 255 -11.26 -21.87 21.63
N PRO A 256 -11.43 -23.01 20.93
CA PRO A 256 -12.51 -23.94 21.18
C PRO A 256 -12.25 -24.79 22.43
N ALA A 257 -13.31 -25.37 22.99
CA ALA A 257 -13.20 -26.30 24.11
C ALA A 257 -12.43 -27.57 23.71
N ASN A 258 -11.69 -28.15 24.66
CA ASN A 258 -10.92 -29.38 24.49
C ASN A 258 -9.84 -29.30 23.40
N LEU A 259 -9.39 -28.09 23.04
CA LEU A 259 -8.27 -27.94 22.12
C LEU A 259 -7.01 -28.54 22.76
N LEU A 260 -6.41 -29.51 22.07
CA LEU A 260 -5.15 -30.15 22.48
C LEU A 260 -3.99 -29.54 21.70
N VAL A 261 -3.08 -28.86 22.39
CA VAL A 261 -1.86 -28.28 21.82
C VAL A 261 -0.66 -28.80 22.58
N SER A 262 0.33 -29.36 21.87
CA SER A 262 1.56 -29.89 22.48
C SER A 262 1.31 -30.87 23.66
N GLY A 263 0.25 -31.68 23.56
CA GLY A 263 -0.14 -32.67 24.58
C GLY A 263 -0.85 -32.10 25.81
N LYS A 264 -1.19 -30.80 25.81
CA LYS A 264 -1.95 -30.13 26.89
C LYS A 264 -3.31 -29.68 26.39
N ILE A 265 -4.32 -29.83 27.24
CA ILE A 265 -5.65 -29.26 26.99
C ILE A 265 -5.58 -27.78 27.37
N GLU A 266 -5.90 -26.93 26.41
CA GLU A 266 -5.96 -25.49 26.61
C GLU A 266 -7.10 -25.12 27.58
N PRO A 267 -6.87 -24.25 28.58
CA PRO A 267 -7.84 -23.91 29.61
C PRO A 267 -8.89 -22.89 29.12
N HIS A 268 -9.40 -23.11 27.90
CA HIS A 268 -10.35 -22.26 27.19
C HIS A 268 -11.59 -23.06 26.78
N SER A 269 -12.73 -22.39 26.59
CA SER A 269 -13.99 -23.04 26.21
C SER A 269 -14.94 -22.08 25.49
N GLY A 270 -15.67 -22.60 24.49
CA GLY A 270 -16.75 -21.88 23.80
C GLY A 270 -16.34 -20.93 22.67
N GLY A 271 -15.03 -20.76 22.41
CA GLY A 271 -14.54 -19.91 21.33
C GLY A 271 -14.59 -20.57 19.95
N SER A 272 -14.49 -19.76 18.90
CA SER A 272 -14.49 -20.22 17.50
C SER A 272 -13.32 -19.64 16.70
N PRO A 273 -12.39 -20.48 16.20
CA PRO A 273 -11.33 -20.02 15.32
C PRO A 273 -11.85 -19.37 14.02
N LEU A 274 -13.04 -19.78 13.55
CA LEU A 274 -13.66 -19.20 12.34
C LEU A 274 -14.15 -17.76 12.57
N LEU A 275 -14.48 -17.39 13.80
CA LEU A 275 -14.84 -16.01 14.13
C LEU A 275 -13.69 -15.05 13.82
N TRP A 276 -12.44 -15.45 14.13
CA TRP A 276 -11.26 -14.67 13.75
C TRP A 276 -11.19 -14.48 12.24
N GLN A 277 -11.40 -15.54 11.46
CA GLN A 277 -11.35 -15.43 10.00
C GLN A 277 -12.38 -14.44 9.45
N HIS A 278 -13.61 -14.47 9.98
CA HIS A 278 -14.63 -13.49 9.58
C HIS A 278 -14.22 -12.06 9.94
N LEU A 279 -13.78 -11.80 11.17
CA LEU A 279 -13.38 -10.46 11.61
C LEU A 279 -12.15 -9.96 10.86
N PHE A 280 -11.13 -10.82 10.73
CA PHE A 280 -9.88 -10.49 10.06
C PHE A 280 -10.11 -10.23 8.58
N TRP A 281 -10.91 -11.04 7.86
CA TRP A 281 -11.12 -10.82 6.44
C TRP A 281 -12.14 -9.73 6.13
N PHE A 282 -13.10 -9.47 7.03
CA PHE A 282 -13.94 -8.28 6.93
C PHE A 282 -13.09 -7.00 6.92
N PHE A 283 -11.97 -6.99 7.64
CA PHE A 283 -10.92 -5.98 7.46
C PHE A 283 -10.07 -6.23 6.20
N GLY A 284 -9.53 -7.44 6.06
CA GLY A 284 -8.40 -7.73 5.19
C GLY A 284 -8.73 -7.66 3.70
N HIS A 285 -9.99 -7.87 3.31
CA HIS A 285 -10.38 -7.68 1.93
C HIS A 285 -10.60 -6.20 1.55
N PRO A 286 -11.32 -5.38 2.32
CA PRO A 286 -11.24 -3.93 2.14
C PRO A 286 -9.82 -3.37 2.17
N GLU A 287 -8.92 -3.92 3.00
CA GLU A 287 -7.52 -3.46 3.05
C GLU A 287 -6.81 -3.58 1.70
N VAL A 288 -7.01 -4.66 0.95
CA VAL A 288 -6.37 -4.76 -0.38
C VAL A 288 -6.82 -3.65 -1.32
N TYR A 289 -8.03 -3.10 -1.14
CA TYR A 289 -8.49 -1.94 -1.90
C TYR A 289 -8.04 -0.60 -1.32
N ILE A 290 -7.92 -0.49 0.01
CA ILE A 290 -7.29 0.66 0.68
C ILE A 290 -5.89 0.89 0.10
N THR A 291 -5.14 -0.19 -0.15
CA THR A 291 -3.79 -0.10 -0.73
C THR A 291 -3.76 0.24 -2.23
N ILE A 292 -4.77 -0.12 -3.02
CA ILE A 292 -4.73 0.02 -4.50
C ILE A 292 -5.53 1.23 -5.03
N LEU A 293 -6.61 1.64 -4.37
CA LEU A 293 -7.48 2.73 -4.84
C LEU A 293 -6.75 4.08 -4.95
N PRO A 294 -5.86 4.47 -4.01
CA PRO A 294 -5.02 5.65 -4.21
C PRO A 294 -4.20 5.54 -5.49
N GLY A 295 -3.73 4.33 -5.83
CA GLY A 295 -3.04 4.04 -7.07
C GLY A 295 -3.91 4.31 -8.31
N PHE A 296 -5.19 3.97 -8.27
CA PHE A 296 -6.14 4.30 -9.36
C PHE A 296 -6.25 5.81 -9.58
N GLY A 297 -6.34 6.59 -8.50
CA GLY A 297 -6.36 8.04 -8.57
C GLY A 297 -5.07 8.61 -9.16
N ILE A 298 -3.92 8.16 -8.63
CA ILE A 298 -2.58 8.57 -9.07
C ILE A 298 -2.38 8.27 -10.55
N VAL A 299 -2.65 7.04 -10.97
CA VAL A 299 -2.44 6.60 -12.36
C VAL A 299 -3.39 7.34 -13.29
N SER A 300 -4.65 7.54 -12.92
CA SER A 300 -5.57 8.39 -13.72
C SER A 300 -5.00 9.79 -13.93
N HIS A 301 -4.40 10.36 -12.89
CA HIS A 301 -3.81 11.69 -12.94
C HIS A 301 -2.55 11.75 -13.81
N VAL A 302 -1.63 10.78 -13.65
CA VAL A 302 -0.40 10.64 -14.43
C VAL A 302 -0.69 10.38 -15.91
N LEU A 303 -1.58 9.43 -16.23
CA LEU A 303 -1.90 9.06 -17.60
C LEU A 303 -2.56 10.21 -18.36
N SER A 304 -3.47 10.96 -17.72
CA SER A 304 -4.06 12.16 -18.32
C SER A 304 -3.00 13.24 -18.58
N CYS A 305 -2.13 13.52 -17.59
CA CYS A 305 -1.08 14.53 -17.71
C CYS A 305 -0.09 14.24 -18.85
N PHE A 306 0.40 13.00 -18.96
CA PHE A 306 1.41 12.65 -19.96
C PHE A 306 0.84 12.16 -21.29
N SER A 307 -0.47 11.94 -21.40
CA SER A 307 -1.15 11.78 -22.70
C SER A 307 -1.61 13.10 -23.31
N ARG A 308 -1.53 14.21 -22.55
CA ARG A 308 -2.06 15.54 -22.92
C ARG A 308 -3.53 15.45 -23.33
N LYS A 309 -4.31 14.61 -22.64
CA LYS A 309 -5.74 14.40 -22.88
C LYS A 309 -6.51 14.35 -21.57
N PRO A 310 -7.77 14.83 -21.55
CA PRO A 310 -8.65 14.63 -20.42
C PRO A 310 -8.86 13.14 -20.16
N ILE A 311 -9.00 12.80 -18.87
CA ILE A 311 -9.34 11.43 -18.50
C ILE A 311 -10.67 11.03 -19.13
N LEU A 312 -10.67 9.93 -19.90
CA LEU A 312 -11.87 9.45 -20.55
C LEU A 312 -12.86 8.96 -19.49
N GLY A 313 -14.08 9.50 -19.52
CA GLY A 313 -15.15 9.04 -18.64
C GLY A 313 -14.90 9.33 -17.16
N TYR A 314 -14.42 10.53 -16.78
CA TYR A 314 -14.20 10.94 -15.38
C TYR A 314 -15.30 10.46 -14.41
N LYS A 315 -16.58 10.70 -14.74
CA LYS A 315 -17.72 10.31 -13.90
C LYS A 315 -17.82 8.79 -13.73
N LEU A 316 -17.52 8.04 -14.78
CA LEU A 316 -17.56 6.58 -14.79
C LEU A 316 -16.39 5.99 -14.02
N VAL A 317 -15.18 6.56 -14.13
CA VAL A 317 -14.03 6.17 -13.29
C VAL A 317 -14.34 6.39 -11.81
N LEU A 318 -14.89 7.57 -11.46
CA LEU A 318 -15.34 7.84 -10.10
C LEU A 318 -16.40 6.83 -9.62
N GLY A 319 -17.41 6.56 -10.45
CA GLY A 319 -18.44 5.55 -10.15
C GLY A 319 -17.86 4.17 -9.92
N CYS A 320 -16.85 3.77 -10.71
CA CYS A 320 -16.15 2.49 -10.54
C CYS A 320 -15.38 2.44 -9.21
N MET A 321 -14.68 3.51 -8.84
CA MET A 321 -13.97 3.58 -7.56
C MET A 321 -14.94 3.50 -6.37
N LEU A 322 -16.09 4.18 -6.43
CA LEU A 322 -17.14 4.08 -5.42
C LEU A 322 -17.72 2.67 -5.33
N ALA A 323 -17.99 2.04 -6.48
CA ALA A 323 -18.49 0.67 -6.54
C ALA A 323 -17.48 -0.33 -5.94
N ILE A 324 -16.19 -0.21 -6.26
CA ILE A 324 -15.13 -1.03 -5.65
C ILE A 324 -15.11 -0.82 -4.12
N GLY A 325 -15.14 0.43 -3.67
CA GLY A 325 -15.14 0.75 -2.24
C GLY A 325 -16.32 0.11 -1.51
N PHE A 326 -17.53 0.18 -2.07
CA PHE A 326 -18.71 -0.47 -1.51
C PHE A 326 -18.65 -2.00 -1.55
N LEU A 327 -18.36 -2.57 -2.73
CA LEU A 327 -18.35 -4.03 -2.94
C LEU A 327 -17.27 -4.72 -2.09
N SER A 328 -16.18 -4.02 -1.74
CA SER A 328 -15.13 -4.56 -0.88
C SER A 328 -15.63 -5.09 0.48
N PHE A 329 -16.75 -4.56 0.99
CA PHE A 329 -17.32 -4.96 2.27
C PHE A 329 -18.28 -6.15 2.20
N ILE A 330 -18.57 -6.72 1.02
CA ILE A 330 -19.54 -7.81 0.87
C ILE A 330 -18.97 -9.09 0.25
N VAL A 331 -17.64 -9.20 0.14
CA VAL A 331 -16.96 -10.28 -0.60
C VAL A 331 -15.91 -11.02 0.23
N TRP A 332 -15.67 -10.62 1.48
CA TRP A 332 -14.54 -11.12 2.29
C TRP A 332 -14.53 -12.64 2.50
N GLY A 333 -15.71 -13.29 2.43
CA GLY A 333 -15.85 -14.74 2.57
C GLY A 333 -15.12 -15.54 1.49
N HIS A 334 -14.72 -14.93 0.37
CA HIS A 334 -13.89 -15.62 -0.64
C HIS A 334 -12.52 -16.07 -0.14
N HIS A 335 -12.00 -15.47 0.93
CA HIS A 335 -10.76 -15.93 1.58
C HIS A 335 -10.96 -17.17 2.45
N MET A 336 -12.21 -17.59 2.61
CA MET A 336 -12.64 -18.65 3.52
C MET A 336 -13.28 -19.82 2.76
N PHE A 337 -13.16 -19.92 1.43
CA PHE A 337 -13.80 -21.00 0.67
C PHE A 337 -13.42 -22.41 1.14
N VAL A 338 -12.20 -22.58 1.66
CA VAL A 338 -11.70 -23.86 2.23
C VAL A 338 -11.85 -23.91 3.77
N SER A 339 -12.72 -23.08 4.36
CA SER A 339 -12.96 -23.08 5.82
C SER A 339 -13.98 -24.11 6.28
N GLY A 340 -14.57 -24.88 5.37
CA GLY A 340 -15.71 -25.77 5.64
C GLY A 340 -17.07 -25.07 5.61
N MET A 341 -17.17 -23.86 5.05
CA MET A 341 -18.46 -23.19 4.86
C MET A 341 -19.39 -23.96 3.92
N SER A 342 -20.70 -23.72 4.04
CA SER A 342 -21.67 -24.36 3.13
C SER A 342 -21.42 -23.94 1.67
N PRO A 343 -21.62 -24.83 0.68
CA PRO A 343 -21.47 -24.48 -0.74
C PRO A 343 -22.35 -23.29 -1.17
N PHE A 344 -23.54 -23.15 -0.56
CA PHE A 344 -24.43 -22.02 -0.80
C PHE A 344 -23.80 -20.69 -0.34
N SER A 345 -23.19 -20.66 0.85
CA SER A 345 -22.44 -19.48 1.32
C SER A 345 -21.25 -19.16 0.39
N GLY A 346 -20.51 -20.19 -0.05
CA GLY A 346 -19.42 -20.01 -1.00
C GLY A 346 -19.87 -19.37 -2.32
N PHE A 347 -21.02 -19.80 -2.85
CA PHE A 347 -21.61 -19.20 -4.04
C PHE A 347 -22.03 -17.73 -3.82
N LEU A 348 -22.63 -17.41 -2.67
CA LEU A 348 -23.03 -16.04 -2.33
C LEU A 348 -21.86 -15.06 -2.21
N PHE A 349 -20.67 -15.52 -1.79
CA PHE A 349 -19.47 -14.69 -1.81
C PHE A 349 -18.79 -14.67 -3.18
N SER A 350 -18.87 -15.75 -3.95
CA SER A 350 -18.24 -15.84 -5.29
C SER A 350 -18.82 -14.84 -6.29
N ILE A 351 -20.15 -14.73 -6.42
CA ILE A 351 -20.78 -13.82 -7.38
C ILE A 351 -20.33 -12.36 -7.20
N PRO A 352 -20.49 -11.72 -6.01
CA PRO A 352 -20.08 -10.34 -5.84
C PRO A 352 -18.55 -10.16 -5.99
N THR A 353 -17.76 -11.19 -5.67
CA THR A 353 -16.31 -11.19 -5.92
C THR A 353 -16.00 -11.15 -7.42
N ILE A 354 -16.74 -11.87 -8.27
CA ILE A 354 -16.57 -11.78 -9.72
C ILE A 354 -17.06 -10.41 -10.22
N VAL A 355 -18.18 -9.91 -9.68
CA VAL A 355 -18.76 -8.61 -10.08
C VAL A 355 -17.81 -7.43 -9.80
N ILE A 356 -17.00 -7.49 -8.73
CA ILE A 356 -16.03 -6.41 -8.43
C ILE A 356 -14.97 -6.23 -9.54
N SER A 357 -14.74 -7.25 -10.37
CA SER A 357 -13.82 -7.17 -11.51
C SER A 357 -14.36 -6.29 -12.64
N LEU A 358 -15.68 -6.07 -12.71
CA LEU A 358 -16.31 -5.24 -13.74
C LEU A 358 -15.91 -3.76 -13.60
N PRO A 359 -16.09 -3.08 -12.44
CA PRO A 359 -15.56 -1.73 -12.24
C PRO A 359 -14.06 -1.58 -12.54
N ALA A 360 -13.25 -2.56 -12.13
CA ALA A 360 -11.81 -2.57 -12.37
C ALA A 360 -11.47 -2.67 -13.87
N THR A 361 -12.20 -3.53 -14.59
CA THR A 361 -12.07 -3.69 -16.06
C THR A 361 -12.48 -2.43 -16.80
N ILE A 362 -13.64 -1.85 -16.45
CA ILE A 362 -14.12 -0.59 -17.03
C ILE A 362 -13.09 0.52 -16.85
N THR A 363 -12.57 0.68 -15.62
CA THR A 363 -11.55 1.69 -15.33
C THR A 363 -10.29 1.47 -16.18
N THR A 364 -9.85 0.21 -16.32
CA THR A 364 -8.70 -0.15 -17.15
C THR A 364 -8.91 0.22 -18.62
N LEU A 365 -10.09 -0.08 -19.17
CA LEU A 365 -10.43 0.28 -20.55
C LEU A 365 -10.49 1.80 -20.75
N LEU A 366 -10.98 2.54 -19.76
CA LEU A 366 -10.99 4.01 -19.80
C LEU A 366 -9.58 4.61 -19.73
N TRP A 367 -8.65 4.01 -18.98
CA TRP A 367 -7.23 4.37 -19.04
C TRP A 367 -6.66 4.15 -20.45
N LEU A 368 -6.88 2.99 -21.05
CA LEU A 368 -6.44 2.71 -22.42
C LEU A 368 -7.05 3.69 -23.43
N GLY A 369 -8.34 4.01 -23.30
CA GLY A 369 -9.02 5.01 -24.13
C GLY A 369 -8.52 6.44 -23.92
N THR A 370 -8.04 6.77 -22.71
CA THR A 370 -7.39 8.06 -22.43
C THR A 370 -6.10 8.18 -23.23
N LEU A 371 -5.29 7.11 -23.25
CA LEU A 371 -4.04 7.03 -24.02
C LEU A 371 -4.26 7.06 -25.53
N TRP A 372 -5.34 6.44 -26.02
CA TRP A 372 -5.64 6.35 -27.44
C TRP A 372 -5.78 7.73 -28.09
N GLY A 373 -4.98 8.01 -29.13
CA GLY A 373 -4.98 9.31 -29.81
C GLY A 373 -4.42 10.47 -28.97
N GLY A 374 -3.79 10.20 -27.82
CA GLY A 374 -3.06 11.19 -27.03
C GLY A 374 -1.65 11.45 -27.54
N ARG A 375 -1.06 12.57 -27.14
CA ARG A 375 0.35 12.89 -27.40
C ARG A 375 1.20 12.36 -26.24
N LEU A 376 1.55 11.08 -26.32
CA LEU A 376 2.24 10.37 -25.24
C LEU A 376 3.66 10.93 -24.98
N GLN A 377 3.91 11.29 -23.73
CA GLN A 377 5.22 11.67 -23.22
C GLN A 377 5.74 10.55 -22.30
N PHE A 378 6.72 9.78 -22.77
CA PHE A 378 7.28 8.64 -22.04
C PHE A 378 8.29 9.07 -20.95
N SER A 379 7.83 9.87 -19.99
CA SER A 379 8.55 10.15 -18.75
C SER A 379 8.64 8.91 -17.86
N THR A 380 9.54 8.90 -16.87
CA THR A 380 9.62 7.80 -15.91
C THR A 380 8.29 7.57 -15.18
N SER A 381 7.61 8.65 -14.78
CA SER A 381 6.30 8.56 -14.13
C SER A 381 5.26 7.90 -15.05
N MET A 382 5.22 8.30 -16.33
CA MET A 382 4.34 7.68 -17.33
C MET A 382 4.64 6.18 -17.50
N MET A 383 5.92 5.79 -17.56
CA MET A 383 6.30 4.39 -17.70
C MET A 383 5.84 3.54 -16.51
N PHE A 384 6.02 4.02 -15.28
CA PHE A 384 5.48 3.33 -14.10
C PHE A 384 3.95 3.31 -14.08
N GLY A 385 3.28 4.35 -14.57
CA GLY A 385 1.83 4.37 -14.75
C GLY A 385 1.33 3.32 -15.76
N LEU A 386 2.04 3.15 -16.89
CA LEU A 386 1.75 2.08 -17.85
C LEU A 386 2.06 0.69 -17.26
N GLY A 387 3.17 0.59 -16.52
CA GLY A 387 3.54 -0.62 -15.79
C GLY A 387 2.46 -1.04 -14.80
N PHE A 388 1.89 -0.09 -14.05
CA PHE A 388 0.76 -0.33 -13.16
C PHE A 388 -0.40 -0.98 -13.93
N VAL A 389 -0.80 -0.41 -15.07
CA VAL A 389 -1.92 -0.95 -15.86
C VAL A 389 -1.60 -2.39 -16.30
N SER A 390 -0.37 -2.64 -16.74
CA SER A 390 0.08 -3.97 -17.15
C SER A 390 0.05 -5.01 -16.01
N THR A 391 0.67 -4.70 -14.87
CA THR A 391 0.75 -5.63 -13.73
C THR A 391 -0.61 -5.82 -13.06
N PHE A 392 -1.46 -4.78 -13.07
CA PHE A 392 -2.81 -4.83 -12.53
C PHE A 392 -3.70 -5.77 -13.35
N VAL A 393 -3.63 -5.70 -14.69
CA VAL A 393 -4.35 -6.64 -15.56
C VAL A 393 -3.82 -8.07 -15.38
N ALA A 394 -2.50 -8.25 -15.44
CA ALA A 394 -1.89 -9.57 -15.32
C ALA A 394 -2.22 -10.25 -13.96
N GLY A 395 -2.14 -9.50 -12.86
CA GLY A 395 -2.51 -9.97 -11.53
C GLY A 395 -4.02 -10.17 -11.37
N GLY A 396 -4.83 -9.24 -11.89
CA GLY A 396 -6.28 -9.24 -11.77
C GLY A 396 -6.94 -10.47 -12.41
N LEU A 397 -6.40 -10.97 -13.52
CA LEU A 397 -6.86 -12.22 -14.15
C LEU A 397 -6.74 -13.43 -13.21
N GLY A 398 -5.67 -13.51 -12.41
CA GLY A 398 -5.52 -14.54 -11.39
C GLY A 398 -6.59 -14.46 -10.29
N GLY A 399 -7.04 -13.25 -9.97
CA GLY A 399 -8.09 -13.01 -8.96
C GLY A 399 -9.45 -13.52 -9.41
N ILE A 400 -9.78 -13.38 -10.69
CA ILE A 400 -11.03 -13.92 -11.26
C ILE A 400 -11.07 -15.44 -11.14
N LEU A 401 -9.93 -16.12 -11.32
CA LEU A 401 -9.84 -17.57 -11.14
C LEU A 401 -10.03 -17.97 -9.68
N LEU A 402 -9.40 -17.25 -8.74
CA LEU A 402 -9.53 -17.48 -7.30
C LEU A 402 -10.92 -17.12 -6.76
N ALA A 403 -11.67 -16.24 -7.44
CA ALA A 403 -13.04 -15.93 -7.07
C ALA A 403 -14.02 -17.10 -7.28
N HIS A 404 -13.59 -18.16 -7.97
CA HIS A 404 -14.41 -19.36 -8.21
C HIS A 404 -14.07 -20.47 -7.18
N PRO A 405 -14.99 -20.85 -6.27
CA PRO A 405 -14.71 -21.78 -5.18
C PRO A 405 -14.13 -23.13 -5.61
N ALA A 406 -14.58 -23.68 -6.74
CA ALA A 406 -14.06 -24.94 -7.25
C ALA A 406 -12.59 -24.85 -7.70
N VAL A 407 -12.19 -23.70 -8.26
CA VAL A 407 -10.81 -23.47 -8.69
C VAL A 407 -9.94 -23.11 -7.48
N ASP A 408 -10.46 -22.26 -6.59
CA ASP A 408 -9.78 -21.94 -5.33
C ASP A 408 -9.52 -23.19 -4.50
N SER A 409 -10.43 -24.18 -4.44
CA SER A 409 -10.20 -25.41 -3.68
C SER A 409 -8.87 -26.12 -3.99
N TYR A 410 -8.37 -26.00 -5.22
CA TYR A 410 -7.07 -26.53 -5.65
C TYR A 410 -5.93 -25.53 -5.45
N LEU A 411 -6.16 -24.25 -5.75
CA LEU A 411 -5.12 -23.21 -5.72
C LEU A 411 -4.93 -22.57 -4.34
N HIS A 412 -5.86 -22.81 -3.41
CA HIS A 412 -5.90 -22.19 -2.09
C HIS A 412 -4.60 -22.46 -1.34
N ALA A 413 -4.04 -21.40 -0.76
CA ALA A 413 -2.77 -21.45 -0.03
C ALA A 413 -1.58 -22.06 -0.82
N THR A 414 -1.61 -22.06 -2.15
CA THR A 414 -0.43 -22.35 -2.99
C THR A 414 0.33 -21.07 -3.36
N TYR A 415 1.46 -21.22 -4.05
CA TYR A 415 2.16 -20.08 -4.68
C TYR A 415 1.32 -19.34 -5.73
N PHE A 416 0.19 -19.89 -6.21
CA PHE A 416 -0.70 -19.17 -7.13
C PHE A 416 -1.29 -17.93 -6.44
N VAL A 417 -1.80 -18.11 -5.21
CA VAL A 417 -2.31 -17.00 -4.39
C VAL A 417 -1.20 -15.98 -4.09
N VAL A 418 0.03 -16.46 -3.85
CA VAL A 418 1.19 -15.58 -3.62
C VAL A 418 1.50 -14.75 -4.86
N GLY A 419 1.58 -15.38 -6.04
CA GLY A 419 1.83 -14.71 -7.31
C GLY A 419 0.74 -13.69 -7.65
N HIS A 420 -0.53 -14.08 -7.51
CA HIS A 420 -1.69 -13.21 -7.74
C HIS A 420 -1.62 -11.97 -6.84
N LEU A 421 -1.53 -12.17 -5.53
CA LEU A 421 -1.52 -11.09 -4.54
C LEU A 421 -0.35 -10.13 -4.78
N HIS A 422 0.85 -10.67 -5.04
CA HIS A 422 2.01 -9.82 -5.28
C HIS A 422 1.91 -9.05 -6.59
N MET A 423 1.32 -9.60 -7.66
CA MET A 423 1.14 -8.84 -8.91
C MET A 423 0.14 -7.69 -8.74
N VAL A 424 -1.03 -7.96 -8.16
CA VAL A 424 -2.13 -6.97 -8.10
C VAL A 424 -1.99 -5.99 -6.93
N MET A 425 -1.70 -6.48 -5.72
CA MET A 425 -1.63 -5.65 -4.52
C MET A 425 -0.21 -5.14 -4.28
N GLY A 426 0.80 -6.01 -4.45
CA GLY A 426 2.19 -5.63 -4.19
C GLY A 426 2.76 -4.71 -5.27
N VAL A 427 3.06 -5.29 -6.43
CA VAL A 427 3.76 -4.65 -7.55
C VAL A 427 2.96 -3.52 -8.14
N SER A 428 1.67 -3.71 -8.42
CA SER A 428 0.87 -2.63 -9.02
C SER A 428 0.80 -1.42 -8.08
N ALA A 429 0.51 -1.60 -6.79
CA ALA A 429 0.52 -0.47 -5.85
C ALA A 429 1.91 0.19 -5.75
N ILE A 430 2.99 -0.59 -5.70
CA ILE A 430 4.37 -0.06 -5.72
C ILE A 430 4.65 0.74 -7.01
N PHE A 431 4.14 0.29 -8.16
CA PHE A 431 4.31 1.02 -9.42
C PHE A 431 3.53 2.32 -9.43
N ALA A 432 2.34 2.37 -8.85
CA ALA A 432 1.64 3.62 -8.63
C ALA A 432 2.41 4.55 -7.68
N ILE A 433 3.01 4.01 -6.60
CA ILE A 433 3.85 4.77 -5.68
C ILE A 433 5.07 5.33 -6.42
N PHE A 434 5.76 4.54 -7.24
CA PHE A 434 6.87 5.06 -8.06
C PHE A 434 6.40 6.10 -9.06
N ALA A 435 5.29 5.87 -9.77
CA ALA A 435 4.71 6.85 -10.69
C ALA A 435 4.44 8.20 -9.99
N ALA A 436 3.87 8.15 -8.78
CA ALA A 436 3.64 9.32 -7.94
C ALA A 436 4.93 9.98 -7.46
N ILE A 437 5.93 9.20 -7.03
CA ILE A 437 7.22 9.76 -6.59
C ILE A 437 7.86 10.50 -7.76
N TYR A 438 8.04 9.88 -8.92
CA TYR A 438 8.61 10.56 -10.08
C TYR A 438 7.80 11.78 -10.53
N PHE A 439 6.46 11.73 -10.42
CA PHE A 439 5.59 12.85 -10.76
C PHE A 439 5.72 14.01 -9.78
N TRP A 440 5.63 13.74 -8.47
CA TRP A 440 5.50 14.77 -7.44
C TRP A 440 6.79 15.08 -6.68
N TYR A 441 7.90 14.37 -6.93
CA TYR A 441 9.22 14.67 -6.36
C TYR A 441 9.63 16.14 -6.53
N PRO A 442 9.41 16.80 -7.70
CA PRO A 442 9.66 18.23 -7.87
C PRO A 442 8.92 19.09 -6.84
N LYS A 443 7.67 18.73 -6.51
CA LYS A 443 6.85 19.45 -5.55
C LYS A 443 7.27 19.18 -4.10
N MET A 444 7.65 17.95 -3.77
CA MET A 444 8.07 17.58 -2.42
C MET A 444 9.43 18.18 -2.05
N PHE A 445 10.38 18.19 -2.97
CA PHE A 445 11.79 18.47 -2.69
C PHE A 445 12.38 19.66 -3.46
N GLY A 446 11.64 20.26 -4.40
CA GLY A 446 12.12 21.41 -5.19
C GLY A 446 13.21 21.08 -6.20
N LYS A 447 13.41 19.79 -6.51
CA LYS A 447 14.46 19.27 -7.39
C LYS A 447 13.89 18.27 -8.39
N MET A 448 14.49 18.14 -9.56
CA MET A 448 14.14 17.11 -10.53
C MET A 448 14.91 15.80 -10.28
N LEU A 449 14.23 14.65 -10.43
CA LEU A 449 14.90 13.34 -10.49
C LEU A 449 15.61 13.16 -11.84
N ASN A 450 16.63 12.30 -11.89
CA ASN A 450 17.27 11.95 -13.15
C ASN A 450 16.36 10.96 -13.93
N GLU A 451 15.85 11.42 -15.08
CA GLU A 451 14.95 10.62 -15.93
C GLU A 451 15.63 9.39 -16.55
N ARG A 452 16.92 9.46 -16.90
CA ARG A 452 17.62 8.30 -17.50
C ARG A 452 17.77 7.17 -16.47
N LEU A 453 18.18 7.50 -15.25
CA LEU A 453 18.23 6.53 -14.16
C LEU A 453 16.84 6.01 -13.82
N GLY A 454 15.82 6.87 -13.89
CA GLY A 454 14.42 6.51 -13.70
C GLY A 454 13.91 5.48 -14.72
N LEU A 455 14.22 5.66 -16.00
CA LEU A 455 13.85 4.73 -17.06
C LEU A 455 14.59 3.38 -16.95
N ILE A 456 15.87 3.39 -16.55
CA ILE A 456 16.61 2.16 -16.26
C ILE A 456 15.99 1.43 -15.06
N HIS A 457 15.69 2.17 -13.99
CA HIS A 457 14.99 1.65 -12.81
C HIS A 457 13.65 1.01 -13.19
N PHE A 458 12.85 1.67 -14.03
CA PHE A 458 11.60 1.13 -14.55
C PHE A 458 11.84 -0.16 -15.34
N GLY A 459 12.69 -0.14 -16.37
CA GLY A 459 12.84 -1.26 -17.29
C GLY A 459 13.32 -2.54 -16.59
N LEU A 460 14.32 -2.42 -15.72
CA LEU A 460 14.83 -3.56 -14.96
C LEU A 460 13.82 -4.06 -13.91
N THR A 461 13.10 -3.16 -13.24
CA THR A 461 12.05 -3.55 -12.28
C THR A 461 10.89 -4.23 -12.99
N PHE A 462 10.42 -3.69 -14.13
CA PHE A 462 9.31 -4.23 -14.92
C PHE A 462 9.58 -5.66 -15.38
N ILE A 463 10.76 -5.92 -15.97
CA ILE A 463 11.15 -7.28 -16.37
C ILE A 463 11.27 -8.18 -15.14
N GLY A 464 11.94 -7.69 -14.09
CA GLY A 464 12.18 -8.42 -12.86
C GLY A 464 10.91 -8.93 -12.18
N VAL A 465 9.88 -8.09 -12.05
CA VAL A 465 8.62 -8.49 -11.39
C VAL A 465 7.88 -9.60 -12.14
N TYR A 466 7.89 -9.59 -13.48
CA TYR A 466 7.32 -10.69 -14.27
C TYR A 466 8.15 -11.98 -14.12
N CYS A 467 9.49 -11.88 -14.09
CA CYS A 467 10.36 -13.02 -13.83
C CYS A 467 10.21 -13.61 -12.42
N ILE A 468 9.71 -12.84 -11.45
CA ILE A 468 9.46 -13.32 -10.09
C ILE A 468 8.08 -13.94 -9.99
N PHE A 469 7.04 -13.16 -10.28
CA PHE A 469 5.68 -13.51 -9.88
C PHE A 469 4.89 -14.30 -10.91
N MET A 470 5.24 -14.21 -12.21
CA MET A 470 4.59 -15.07 -13.20
C MET A 470 4.97 -16.55 -12.98
N PRO A 471 6.26 -16.89 -12.74
CA PRO A 471 6.63 -18.24 -12.30
C PRO A 471 5.98 -18.71 -11.00
N MET A 472 5.62 -17.82 -10.06
CA MET A 472 4.88 -18.23 -8.86
C MET A 472 3.48 -18.75 -9.19
N HIS A 473 2.82 -18.23 -10.22
CA HIS A 473 1.55 -18.82 -10.69
C HIS A 473 1.75 -20.25 -11.19
N LEU A 474 2.85 -20.52 -11.91
CA LEU A 474 3.20 -21.87 -12.37
C LEU A 474 3.51 -22.80 -11.19
N LEU A 475 4.26 -22.33 -10.18
CA LEU A 475 4.48 -23.09 -8.95
C LEU A 475 3.18 -23.46 -8.26
N GLY A 476 2.21 -22.55 -8.24
CA GLY A 476 0.89 -22.81 -7.67
C GLY A 476 0.08 -23.83 -8.45
N PHE A 477 0.08 -23.77 -9.79
CA PHE A 477 -0.51 -24.82 -10.62
C PHE A 477 0.16 -26.18 -10.46
N ALA A 478 1.47 -26.18 -10.19
CA ALA A 478 2.21 -27.38 -9.84
C ALA A 478 2.01 -27.80 -8.38
N GLY A 479 1.03 -27.25 -7.66
CA GLY A 479 0.67 -27.68 -6.30
C GLY A 479 1.67 -27.28 -5.20
N ASN A 480 2.57 -26.31 -5.44
CA ASN A 480 3.53 -25.87 -4.42
C ASN A 480 2.82 -25.07 -3.30
N PRO A 481 2.77 -25.57 -2.05
CA PRO A 481 2.14 -24.85 -0.95
C PRO A 481 2.96 -23.64 -0.51
N ARG A 482 2.29 -22.55 -0.11
CA ARG A 482 2.97 -21.42 0.54
C ARG A 482 3.36 -21.78 1.98
N ARG A 483 4.28 -21.00 2.58
CA ARG A 483 4.74 -21.14 3.99
C ARG A 483 5.53 -22.41 4.31
N TYR A 484 6.02 -23.12 3.30
CA TYR A 484 6.95 -24.23 3.51
C TYR A 484 8.37 -23.69 3.58
N ALA A 485 9.07 -23.97 4.68
CA ALA A 485 10.48 -23.60 4.87
C ALA A 485 11.40 -24.53 4.06
N ILE A 486 11.04 -25.81 3.99
CA ILE A 486 11.82 -26.85 3.32
C ILE A 486 10.92 -27.59 2.34
N LEU A 487 11.43 -27.84 1.13
CA LEU A 487 10.81 -28.69 0.11
C LEU A 487 11.54 -30.05 0.15
N SER A 488 10.94 -31.05 0.79
CA SER A 488 11.64 -32.31 1.12
C SER A 488 11.07 -33.57 0.49
N ASP A 489 9.85 -33.55 -0.04
CA ASP A 489 9.27 -34.70 -0.74
C ASP A 489 9.64 -34.72 -2.23
N ASP A 490 9.58 -35.92 -2.83
CA ASP A 490 9.98 -36.18 -4.22
C ASP A 490 9.22 -35.34 -5.25
N PHE A 491 8.02 -34.85 -4.91
CA PHE A 491 7.23 -34.00 -5.77
C PHE A 491 7.69 -32.54 -5.68
N LEU A 492 7.83 -31.98 -4.47
CA LEU A 492 8.23 -30.58 -4.27
C LEU A 492 9.70 -30.31 -4.60
N ILE A 493 10.61 -31.28 -4.43
CA ILE A 493 12.03 -31.13 -4.79
C ILE A 493 12.20 -30.77 -6.27
N ARG A 494 11.33 -31.30 -7.15
CA ARG A 494 11.36 -31.01 -8.60
C ARG A 494 11.09 -29.54 -8.93
N LEU A 495 10.52 -28.78 -7.98
CA LEU A 495 10.19 -27.37 -8.14
C LEU A 495 11.32 -26.44 -7.68
N ILE A 496 12.37 -26.97 -7.01
CA ILE A 496 13.52 -26.19 -6.53
C ILE A 496 14.22 -25.39 -7.64
N PRO A 497 14.47 -25.92 -8.85
CA PRO A 497 15.11 -25.13 -9.92
C PRO A 497 14.33 -23.85 -10.27
N LEU A 498 13.00 -23.90 -10.25
CA LEU A 498 12.17 -22.73 -10.48
C LEU A 498 12.23 -21.74 -9.30
N HIS A 499 12.31 -22.24 -8.06
CA HIS A 499 12.58 -21.37 -6.91
C HIS A 499 13.95 -20.69 -6.98
N GLN A 500 14.98 -21.39 -7.44
CA GLN A 500 16.30 -20.79 -7.64
C GLN A 500 16.27 -19.68 -8.68
N PHE A 501 15.62 -19.90 -9.82
CA PHE A 501 15.40 -18.86 -10.83
C PHE A 501 14.70 -17.62 -10.25
N ILE A 502 13.55 -17.82 -9.57
CA ILE A 502 12.79 -16.74 -8.95
C ILE A 502 13.64 -16.00 -7.92
N THR A 503 14.47 -16.71 -7.14
CA THR A 503 15.33 -16.11 -6.13
C THR A 503 16.41 -15.24 -6.77
N VAL A 504 17.09 -15.70 -7.82
CA VAL A 504 18.05 -14.87 -8.56
C VAL A 504 17.36 -13.62 -9.13
N ALA A 505 16.18 -13.77 -9.74
CA ALA A 505 15.40 -12.64 -10.24
C ALA A 505 15.01 -11.66 -9.12
N ALA A 506 14.62 -12.16 -7.94
CA ALA A 506 14.26 -11.34 -6.78
C ALA A 506 15.46 -10.58 -6.19
N LEU A 507 16.65 -11.19 -6.16
CA LEU A 507 17.88 -10.54 -5.73
C LEU A 507 18.29 -9.42 -6.71
N ILE A 508 18.25 -9.68 -8.02
CA ILE A 508 18.55 -8.66 -9.03
C ILE A 508 17.53 -7.51 -8.97
N THR A 509 16.24 -7.83 -8.93
CA THR A 509 15.16 -6.83 -8.90
C THR A 509 15.19 -5.99 -7.63
N GLY A 510 15.50 -6.60 -6.48
CA GLY A 510 15.71 -5.84 -5.24
C GLY A 510 16.97 -4.96 -5.31
N ALA A 511 18.03 -5.42 -5.98
CA ALA A 511 19.27 -4.65 -6.11
C ALA A 511 19.07 -3.40 -6.97
N VAL A 512 18.22 -3.51 -7.99
CA VAL A 512 17.76 -2.39 -8.82
C VAL A 512 17.06 -1.30 -7.99
N GLN A 513 16.44 -1.63 -6.84
CA GLN A 513 15.83 -0.62 -5.97
C GLN A 513 16.87 0.30 -5.33
N PHE A 514 18.14 -0.14 -5.17
CA PHE A 514 19.22 0.75 -4.74
C PHE A 514 19.57 1.79 -5.81
N LEU A 515 19.33 1.52 -7.09
CA LEU A 515 19.44 2.53 -8.15
C LEU A 515 18.40 3.65 -7.95
N PHE A 516 17.17 3.27 -7.58
CA PHE A 516 16.14 4.23 -7.22
C PHE A 516 16.51 5.03 -5.97
N LEU A 517 16.97 4.38 -4.90
CA LEU A 517 17.41 5.08 -3.69
C LEU A 517 18.57 6.05 -4.00
N PHE A 518 19.53 5.61 -4.82
CA PHE A 518 20.60 6.48 -5.29
C PHE A 518 20.05 7.69 -6.04
N ASN A 519 19.16 7.51 -7.01
CA ASN A 519 18.55 8.62 -7.75
C ASN A 519 17.79 9.56 -6.81
N LEU A 520 17.00 9.02 -5.89
CA LEU A 520 16.22 9.75 -4.89
C LEU A 520 17.12 10.66 -4.04
N PHE A 521 18.16 10.10 -3.40
CA PHE A 521 19.02 10.88 -2.51
C PHE A 521 19.99 11.77 -3.29
N TRP A 522 20.56 11.29 -4.39
CA TRP A 522 21.50 12.09 -5.20
C TRP A 522 20.83 13.34 -5.77
N SER A 523 19.62 13.20 -6.34
CA SER A 523 18.88 14.33 -6.90
C SER A 523 18.43 15.34 -5.84
N LEU A 524 18.27 14.94 -4.58
CA LEU A 524 17.98 15.89 -3.50
C LEU A 524 19.12 16.93 -3.36
N TYR A 525 20.38 16.50 -3.51
CA TYR A 525 21.55 17.35 -3.38
C TYR A 525 22.01 17.97 -4.71
N ARG A 526 21.94 17.20 -5.79
CA ARG A 526 22.56 17.53 -7.09
C ARG A 526 21.57 17.68 -8.24
N GLY A 527 20.27 17.46 -8.00
CA GLY A 527 19.24 17.62 -9.03
C GLY A 527 19.09 19.08 -9.46
N GLU A 528 18.62 19.27 -10.68
CA GLU A 528 18.26 20.59 -11.20
C GLU A 528 17.11 21.19 -10.39
N PRO A 529 17.09 22.50 -10.12
CA PRO A 529 15.97 23.18 -9.48
C PRO A 529 14.66 22.93 -10.24
N ALA A 530 13.61 22.52 -9.53
CA ALA A 530 12.32 22.29 -10.12
C ALA A 530 11.57 23.61 -10.37
N PRO A 531 10.98 23.82 -11.57
CA PRO A 531 10.00 24.88 -11.77
C PRO A 531 8.72 24.59 -10.97
N ALA A 532 7.81 25.57 -10.90
CA ALA A 532 6.52 25.41 -10.23
C ALA A 532 5.66 24.29 -10.84
N ASN A 533 5.66 24.19 -12.17
CA ASN A 533 4.89 23.20 -12.95
C ASN A 533 5.77 22.61 -14.07
N PRO A 534 6.62 21.60 -13.77
CA PRO A 534 7.51 20.99 -14.76
C PRO A 534 6.76 20.17 -15.84
N TRP A 535 5.53 19.76 -15.55
CA TRP A 535 4.77 18.81 -16.38
C TRP A 535 3.65 19.46 -17.18
N SER A 536 3.46 20.78 -17.04
CA SER A 536 2.29 21.47 -17.60
C SER A 536 0.98 20.78 -17.18
N ALA A 537 0.91 20.36 -15.91
CA ALA A 537 -0.25 19.73 -15.31
C ALA A 537 -1.31 20.77 -14.92
N THR A 538 -2.58 20.36 -14.83
CA THR A 538 -3.74 21.25 -14.74
C THR A 538 -4.27 21.52 -13.32
N SER A 539 -3.87 20.71 -12.35
CA SER A 539 -4.41 20.75 -10.98
C SER A 539 -3.69 21.74 -10.05
N LEU A 540 -4.36 22.11 -8.95
CA LEU A 540 -3.94 23.21 -8.07
C LEU A 540 -2.56 23.04 -7.42
N GLU A 541 -2.09 21.82 -7.15
CA GLU A 541 -0.76 21.61 -6.55
C GLU A 541 0.38 22.16 -7.43
N TRP A 542 0.11 22.33 -8.73
CA TRP A 542 1.05 22.87 -9.71
C TRP A 542 0.97 24.39 -9.88
N GLU A 543 0.01 25.07 -9.23
CA GLU A 543 -0.08 26.54 -9.22
C GLU A 543 0.91 27.19 -8.22
N THR A 544 1.33 26.45 -7.20
CA THR A 544 2.25 26.94 -6.16
C THR A 544 3.72 26.64 -6.49
N SER A 545 4.65 27.19 -5.70
CA SER A 545 6.10 26.97 -5.86
C SER A 545 6.50 25.51 -5.59
N SER A 546 7.76 25.19 -5.90
CA SER A 546 8.36 23.87 -5.69
C SER A 546 9.63 24.02 -4.82
N PRO A 547 9.58 23.67 -3.51
CA PRO A 547 8.43 23.20 -2.75
C PRO A 547 7.40 24.31 -2.43
N PRO A 548 6.16 23.96 -2.03
CA PRO A 548 5.15 24.94 -1.60
C PRO A 548 5.55 25.64 -0.30
N PRO A 549 5.16 26.91 -0.09
CA PRO A 549 5.36 27.62 1.17
C PRO A 549 4.44 27.06 2.27
N ILE A 550 4.67 27.51 3.51
CA ILE A 550 3.69 27.34 4.59
C ILE A 550 2.43 28.13 4.22
N GLY A 551 1.25 27.52 4.40
CA GLY A 551 -0.03 28.06 3.92
C GLY A 551 -0.37 27.72 2.46
N ASN A 552 0.51 27.00 1.75
CA ASN A 552 0.33 26.43 0.41
C ASN A 552 0.22 27.44 -0.73
N PHE A 553 -0.69 28.41 -0.65
CA PHE A 553 -0.98 29.37 -1.71
C PHE A 553 -0.82 30.80 -1.20
N ARG A 554 -0.24 31.68 -2.03
CA ARG A 554 -0.12 33.11 -1.68
C ARG A 554 -1.48 33.82 -1.57
N ARG A 555 -2.46 33.31 -2.33
CA ARG A 555 -3.85 33.72 -2.35
C ARG A 555 -4.71 32.47 -2.47
N GLN A 556 -5.87 32.44 -1.83
CA GLN A 556 -6.79 31.33 -1.99
C GLN A 556 -7.14 31.16 -3.48
N PRO A 557 -6.93 29.99 -4.09
CA PRO A 557 -7.33 29.76 -5.47
C PRO A 557 -8.86 29.74 -5.57
N ILE A 558 -9.38 30.17 -6.72
CA ILE A 558 -10.78 30.03 -7.10
C ILE A 558 -10.82 29.09 -8.29
N VAL A 559 -11.59 28.01 -8.18
CA VAL A 559 -11.65 26.99 -9.23
C VAL A 559 -12.83 27.20 -10.16
N ASN A 560 -12.51 27.27 -11.45
CA ASN A 560 -13.47 27.49 -12.53
C ASN A 560 -13.57 26.25 -13.45
N HIS A 561 -12.49 25.48 -13.58
CA HIS A 561 -12.36 24.39 -14.56
C HIS A 561 -12.18 23.01 -13.91
N GLY A 562 -12.30 21.95 -14.71
CA GLY A 562 -12.05 20.57 -14.28
C GLY A 562 -10.57 20.26 -14.04
N ALA A 563 -10.28 19.16 -13.35
CA ALA A 563 -8.90 18.78 -13.00
C ALA A 563 -8.05 18.28 -14.17
N TYR A 564 -8.63 18.05 -15.36
CA TYR A 564 -8.00 17.33 -16.47
C TYR A 564 -8.21 18.02 -17.83
N GLU A 565 -8.34 19.35 -17.87
CA GLU A 565 -8.59 20.10 -19.11
C GLU A 565 -7.32 20.21 -19.98
N TYR A 566 -7.03 19.16 -20.75
CA TYR A 566 -5.93 19.11 -21.73
C TYR A 566 -6.48 19.05 -23.16
N GLY A 567 -5.62 19.36 -24.15
CA GLY A 567 -5.90 19.13 -25.56
C GLY A 567 -6.67 20.26 -26.25
N GLU A 568 -6.84 21.41 -25.59
CA GLU A 568 -7.52 22.57 -26.16
C GLU A 568 -6.61 23.27 -27.20
N THR A 569 -7.03 23.28 -28.46
CA THR A 569 -6.18 23.78 -29.57
C THR A 569 -6.26 25.29 -29.77
N ASN A 570 -7.35 25.90 -29.30
CA ASN A 570 -7.72 27.30 -29.52
C ASN A 570 -7.07 28.30 -28.55
N ILE A 571 -6.27 27.82 -27.60
CA ILE A 571 -5.61 28.65 -26.58
C ILE A 571 -4.08 28.52 -26.69
N GLU A 572 -3.33 29.49 -26.17
CA GLU A 572 -1.86 29.54 -26.29
C GLU A 572 -1.15 28.31 -25.70
N ARG A 573 -1.70 27.76 -24.60
CA ARG A 573 -1.23 26.54 -23.95
C ARG A 573 -2.11 25.36 -24.38
N ASP A 574 -1.58 24.15 -24.42
CA ASP A 574 -2.38 22.95 -24.73
C ASP A 574 -3.24 22.44 -23.55
N PHE A 575 -3.46 23.28 -22.52
CA PHE A 575 -4.17 22.93 -21.28
C PHE A 575 -4.72 24.18 -20.57
N VAL A 576 -5.73 23.97 -19.72
CA VAL A 576 -6.36 24.99 -18.86
C VAL A 576 -6.18 24.59 -17.39
N MET A 577 -5.61 25.49 -16.57
CA MET A 577 -5.51 25.26 -15.13
C MET A 577 -6.89 25.35 -14.47
N GLN A 578 -7.10 24.60 -13.38
CA GLN A 578 -8.34 24.69 -12.59
C GLN A 578 -8.69 26.11 -12.15
N SER A 579 -7.67 26.95 -11.92
CA SER A 579 -7.79 28.32 -11.44
C SER A 579 -7.71 29.40 -12.52
N ASP A 580 -7.58 29.01 -13.80
CA ASP A 580 -7.66 29.97 -14.90
C ASP A 580 -9.05 30.63 -14.94
N PRO A 581 -9.16 31.90 -15.39
CA PRO A 581 -10.45 32.56 -15.55
C PRO A 581 -11.41 31.77 -16.46
N GLU A 582 -12.72 31.94 -16.30
CA GLU A 582 -13.73 31.26 -17.15
C GLU A 582 -13.54 31.58 -18.65
N SER A 583 -13.07 32.79 -18.98
CA SER A 583 -12.66 33.16 -20.34
C SER A 583 -11.13 33.07 -20.50
N VAL A 584 -10.65 31.97 -21.09
CA VAL A 584 -9.24 31.81 -21.45
C VAL A 584 -8.98 32.51 -22.79
N ARG A 585 -7.90 33.31 -22.88
CA ARG A 585 -7.55 34.04 -24.11
C ARG A 585 -7.30 33.07 -25.27
N MET A 586 -8.03 33.27 -26.36
CA MET A 586 -7.83 32.53 -27.60
C MET A 586 -6.51 32.92 -28.26
N LYS A 587 -5.89 32.00 -29.01
CA LYS A 587 -4.80 32.34 -29.95
C LYS A 587 -5.30 33.42 -30.91
N ALA A 588 -4.55 34.51 -31.01
CA ALA A 588 -4.81 35.60 -31.94
C ALA A 588 -4.67 35.16 -33.40
#